data_AF-A0A0L6W7Q2-F1
#
_entry.id   AF-A0A0L6W7Q2-F1
#
_cell.length_a   1.000
_cell.length_b   1.000
_cell.length_c   1.000
_cell.angle_alpha   90.00
_cell.angle_beta   90.00
_cell.angle_gamma   90.00
#
_symmetry.space_group_name_H-M   'P 1'
#
loop_
_entity.id
_entity.type
_entity.pdbx_description
1 polymer ?
#
loop_
_entity_poly.entity_id
_entity_poly.type
_entity_poly.pdbx_seq_one_letter_code
_entity_poly.pdbx_strand_id
1 'polypeptide(L)'
;MVEFAINASVSEATGYAPFKLNSGYMPSMIKELCMDEVIHRGIKDFVQTALTNLANAHDAIIEARIFQMRHANNCRGDEPAIDKGGLVYLSTKNLNLPKGRASKLCPKWVGPYKVLKAELSTSNYVLKLPTALQAQQIVPKFHVSLL
;
A
#
# COMPACT_ATOMS: atom_id res chain seq x y z
N MET A 1 4.14 13.97 20.77
CA MET A 1 5.60 13.90 20.49
C MET A 1 5.93 12.98 19.30
N VAL A 2 5.16 11.92 19.03
CA VAL A 2 5.40 10.99 17.90
C VAL A 2 5.27 11.65 16.53
N GLU A 3 4.21 12.44 16.30
CA GLU A 3 3.97 13.09 15.01
C GLU A 3 5.13 14.00 14.56
N PHE A 4 5.66 14.83 15.48
CA PHE A 4 6.81 15.69 15.18
C PHE A 4 8.05 14.87 14.81
N ALA A 5 8.34 13.79 15.54
CA ALA A 5 9.47 12.92 15.24
C ALA A 5 9.34 12.25 13.87
N ILE A 6 8.12 11.83 13.49
CA ILE A 6 7.84 11.25 12.15
C ILE A 6 8.00 12.31 11.05
N ASN A 7 7.51 13.53 11.26
CA ASN A 7 7.58 14.57 10.24
C ASN A 7 8.96 15.24 10.13
N ALA A 8 9.81 15.11 11.16
CA ALA A 8 11.18 15.59 11.18
C ALA A 8 12.21 14.52 10.76
N SER A 9 11.85 13.24 10.74
CA SER A 9 12.77 12.18 10.33
C SER A 9 12.94 12.16 8.80
N VAL A 10 14.15 11.89 8.35
CA VAL A 10 14.49 11.78 6.93
C VAL A 10 14.03 10.42 6.43
N SER A 11 13.25 10.41 5.33
CA SER A 11 12.89 9.16 4.67
C SER A 11 14.04 8.67 3.81
N GLU A 12 14.38 7.39 3.92
CA GLU A 12 15.40 6.74 3.06
C GLU A 12 15.02 6.79 1.57
N ALA A 13 13.73 6.73 1.26
CA ALA A 13 13.24 6.71 -0.12
C ALA A 13 13.36 8.07 -0.83
N THR A 14 13.21 9.18 -0.11
CA THR A 14 13.27 10.53 -0.70
C THR A 14 14.54 11.29 -0.35
N GLY A 15 15.23 10.91 0.73
CA GLY A 15 16.34 11.68 1.30
C GLY A 15 15.91 12.96 2.02
N TYR A 16 14.61 13.20 2.17
CA TYR A 16 14.07 14.40 2.81
C TYR A 16 13.09 14.06 3.94
N ALA A 17 12.97 14.98 4.90
CA ALA A 17 11.92 14.92 5.91
C ALA A 17 10.62 15.56 5.42
N PRO A 18 9.44 15.06 5.83
CA PRO A 18 8.14 15.62 5.44
C PRO A 18 8.00 17.13 5.71
N PHE A 19 8.46 17.63 6.86
CA PHE A 19 8.43 19.08 7.15
C PHE A 19 9.23 19.90 6.14
N LYS A 20 10.40 19.39 5.73
CA LYS A 20 11.26 20.08 4.77
C LYS A 20 10.61 20.19 3.39
N LEU A 21 9.86 19.17 2.96
CA LEU A 21 9.14 19.17 1.68
C LEU A 21 7.85 19.99 1.73
N ASN A 22 7.11 19.94 2.83
CA ASN A 22 5.83 20.65 2.95
C ASN A 22 6.00 22.15 3.22
N SER A 23 6.93 22.51 4.12
CA SER A 23 7.12 23.89 4.58
C SER A 23 8.38 24.54 4.03
N GLY A 24 9.27 23.81 3.35
CA GLY A 24 10.56 24.30 2.86
C GLY A 24 11.65 24.44 3.94
N TYR A 25 11.30 24.26 5.22
CA TYR A 25 12.21 24.33 6.37
C TYR A 25 11.90 23.25 7.42
N MET A 26 12.86 23.00 8.31
CA MET A 26 12.69 22.07 9.43
C MET A 26 12.34 22.87 10.69
N PRO A 27 11.14 22.72 11.28
CA PRO A 27 10.81 23.39 12.53
C PRO A 27 11.62 22.81 13.69
N SER A 28 11.97 23.65 14.68
CA SER A 28 12.59 23.20 15.94
C SER A 28 11.51 22.86 16.97
N MET A 29 11.75 21.84 17.80
CA MET A 29 10.81 21.42 18.86
C MET A 29 10.82 22.40 20.05
N ILE A 30 11.95 23.08 20.27
CA ILE A 30 12.14 24.05 21.35
C ILE A 30 11.90 25.46 20.76
N LYS A 31 10.85 26.14 21.22
CA LYS A 31 10.59 27.58 20.99
C LYS A 31 11.47 28.45 21.91
N GLU A 32 12.76 28.17 22.00
CA GLU A 32 13.66 29.15 22.61
C GLU A 32 13.90 30.24 21.57
N LEU A 33 13.34 31.40 21.88
CA LEU A 33 13.50 32.74 21.30
C LEU A 33 14.75 32.97 20.44
N CYS A 34 14.89 32.29 19.32
CA CYS A 34 15.75 32.74 18.25
C CYS A 34 14.88 33.72 17.44
N MET A 35 14.76 34.93 17.97
CA MET A 35 14.48 36.13 17.18
C MET A 35 15.73 36.44 16.33
N ASP A 36 16.25 35.44 15.64
CA ASP A 36 16.94 35.71 14.41
C ASP A 36 15.79 35.89 13.44
N GLU A 37 15.51 37.15 13.11
CA GLU A 37 14.96 37.46 11.81
C GLU A 37 15.85 36.69 10.83
N VAL A 38 15.42 35.51 10.41
CA VAL A 38 16.04 34.80 9.30
C VAL A 38 15.71 35.69 8.12
N ILE A 39 16.50 36.74 7.96
CA ILE A 39 16.49 37.65 6.83
C ILE A 39 16.44 36.72 5.63
N HIS A 40 15.28 36.69 4.97
CA HIS A 40 15.07 35.90 3.77
C HIS A 40 15.93 36.54 2.69
N ARG A 41 17.23 36.26 2.74
CA ARG A 41 18.19 36.58 1.70
C ARG A 41 17.72 35.74 0.50
N GLY A 42 16.96 36.38 -0.37
CA GLY A 42 16.32 35.78 -1.54
C GLY A 42 15.13 34.88 -1.23
N ILE A 43 13.92 35.46 -1.03
CA ILE A 43 12.65 34.71 -1.10
C ILE A 43 12.59 33.85 -2.38
N LYS A 44 13.15 34.37 -3.48
CA LYS A 44 13.30 33.67 -4.76
C LYS A 44 14.15 32.40 -4.63
N ASP A 45 15.28 32.47 -3.94
CA ASP A 45 16.20 31.34 -3.74
C ASP A 45 15.56 30.27 -2.85
N PHE A 46 14.82 30.69 -1.81
CA PHE A 46 14.05 29.78 -0.97
C PHE A 46 12.99 29.01 -1.79
N VAL A 47 12.17 29.72 -2.56
CA VAL A 47 11.14 29.12 -3.41
C VAL A 47 11.79 28.18 -4.43
N GLN A 48 12.87 28.61 -5.08
CA GLN A 48 13.60 27.80 -6.06
C GLN A 48 14.14 26.51 -5.42
N THR A 49 14.71 26.60 -4.23
CA THR A 49 15.23 25.46 -3.47
C THR A 49 14.10 24.51 -3.08
N ALA A 50 12.97 25.03 -2.60
CA ALA A 50 11.80 24.22 -2.23
C ALA A 50 11.25 23.45 -3.44
N LEU A 51 11.09 24.12 -4.59
CA LEU A 51 10.65 23.49 -5.84
C LEU A 51 11.63 22.42 -6.32
N THR A 52 12.94 22.69 -6.24
CA THR A 52 13.98 21.73 -6.63
C THR A 52 13.96 20.50 -5.73
N ASN A 53 13.84 20.68 -4.42
CA ASN A 53 13.73 19.56 -3.47
C ASN A 53 12.47 18.71 -3.73
N LEU A 54 11.35 19.35 -4.08
CA LEU A 54 10.11 18.64 -4.41
C LEU A 54 10.29 17.81 -5.68
N ALA A 55 10.88 18.38 -6.73
CA ALA A 55 11.20 17.67 -7.96
C ALA A 55 12.12 16.46 -7.69
N ASN A 56 13.20 16.67 -6.95
CA ASN A 56 14.13 15.59 -6.58
C ASN A 56 13.44 14.49 -5.77
N ALA A 57 12.61 14.86 -4.79
CA ALA A 57 11.87 13.90 -3.98
C ALA A 57 10.87 13.09 -4.82
N HIS A 58 10.23 13.74 -5.80
CA HIS A 58 9.32 13.07 -6.73
C HIS A 58 10.05 12.03 -7.59
N ASP A 59 11.19 12.40 -8.16
CA ASP A 59 12.00 11.50 -8.97
C ASP A 59 12.55 10.33 -8.15
N ALA A 60 13.00 10.60 -6.91
CA ALA A 60 13.43 9.57 -5.97
C ALA A 60 12.29 8.59 -5.61
N ILE A 61 11.05 9.07 -5.47
CA ILE A 61 9.89 8.19 -5.25
C ILE A 61 9.64 7.28 -6.44
N ILE A 62 9.77 7.80 -7.67
CA ILE A 62 9.62 7.00 -8.88
C ILE A 62 10.71 5.92 -8.94
N GLU A 63 11.97 6.30 -8.73
CA GLU A 63 13.10 5.37 -8.71
C GLU A 63 12.92 4.28 -7.65
N ALA A 64 12.62 4.68 -6.40
CA ALA A 64 12.39 3.76 -5.29
C ALA A 64 11.24 2.78 -5.61
N ARG A 65 10.16 3.24 -6.26
CA ARG A 65 9.06 2.36 -6.68
C ARG A 65 9.51 1.35 -7.73
N ILE A 66 10.31 1.76 -8.72
CA ILE A 66 10.83 0.85 -9.75
C ILE A 66 11.72 -0.22 -9.10
N PHE A 67 12.61 0.19 -8.20
CA PHE A 67 13.49 -0.73 -7.47
C PHE A 67 12.69 -1.73 -6.61
N GLN A 68 11.76 -1.23 -5.79
CA GLN A 68 10.88 -2.07 -4.97
C GLN A 68 10.04 -3.03 -5.81
N MET A 69 9.51 -2.56 -6.96
CA MET A 69 8.76 -3.40 -7.89
C MET A 69 9.62 -4.53 -8.45
N ARG A 70 10.87 -4.24 -8.86
CA ARG A 70 11.81 -5.26 -9.35
C ARG A 70 12.08 -6.32 -8.28
N HIS A 71 12.37 -5.89 -7.06
CA HIS A 71 12.60 -6.82 -5.95
C HIS A 71 11.35 -7.65 -5.61
N ALA A 72 10.18 -7.02 -5.55
CA ALA A 72 8.93 -7.72 -5.30
C ALA A 72 8.59 -8.72 -6.41
N ASN A 73 8.82 -8.37 -7.68
CA ASN A 73 8.57 -9.26 -8.82
C ASN A 73 9.54 -10.45 -8.85
N ASN A 74 10.81 -10.26 -8.48
CA ASN A 74 11.76 -11.37 -8.37
C ASN A 74 11.36 -12.42 -7.32
N CYS A 75 10.61 -12.02 -6.28
CA CYS A 75 10.12 -12.91 -5.24
C CYS A 75 8.77 -13.56 -5.57
N ARG A 76 8.10 -13.15 -6.65
CA ARG A 76 6.82 -13.73 -7.07
C ARG A 76 7.08 -14.95 -7.95
N GLY A 77 6.38 -16.04 -7.69
CA GLY A 77 6.33 -17.20 -8.58
C GLY A 77 5.42 -16.96 -9.77
N ASP A 78 5.47 -17.87 -10.74
CA ASP A 78 4.58 -17.84 -11.90
C ASP A 78 3.11 -17.90 -11.48
N GLU A 79 2.26 -17.21 -12.24
CA GLU A 79 0.82 -17.25 -11.99
C GLU A 79 0.28 -18.66 -12.27
N PRO A 80 -0.46 -19.28 -11.33
CA PRO A 80 -1.01 -20.61 -11.56
C PRO A 80 -1.97 -20.61 -12.75
N ALA A 81 -1.88 -21.65 -13.58
CA ALA A 81 -2.71 -21.83 -14.78
C ALA A 81 -4.16 -22.20 -14.42
N ILE A 82 -4.91 -21.22 -13.89
CA ILE A 82 -6.32 -21.38 -13.50
C ILE A 82 -7.19 -20.81 -14.62
N ASP A 83 -7.73 -21.70 -15.44
CA ASP A 83 -8.60 -21.32 -16.53
C ASP A 83 -10.04 -21.02 -16.09
N LYS A 84 -10.75 -20.28 -16.95
CA LYS A 84 -12.18 -20.02 -16.81
C LYS A 84 -12.93 -21.36 -16.78
N GLY A 85 -13.71 -21.57 -15.73
CA GLY A 85 -14.44 -22.81 -15.49
C GLY A 85 -13.71 -23.83 -14.61
N GLY A 86 -12.44 -23.58 -14.27
CA GLY A 86 -11.70 -24.34 -13.27
C GLY A 86 -12.35 -24.28 -11.89
N LEU A 87 -12.03 -25.26 -11.05
CA LEU A 87 -12.51 -25.39 -9.68
C LEU A 87 -11.38 -25.03 -8.72
N VAL A 88 -11.59 -24.02 -7.89
CA VAL A 88 -10.60 -23.53 -6.93
C VAL A 88 -11.15 -23.51 -5.52
N TYR A 89 -10.29 -23.75 -4.54
CA TYR A 89 -10.66 -23.51 -3.15
C TYR A 89 -10.52 -22.01 -2.84
N LEU A 90 -11.24 -21.53 -1.84
CA LEU A 90 -11.18 -20.15 -1.39
C LEU A 90 -10.74 -20.11 0.07
N SER A 91 -9.72 -19.32 0.36
CA SER A 91 -9.21 -19.12 1.71
C SER A 91 -10.23 -18.40 2.58
N THR A 92 -10.42 -18.90 3.80
CA THR A 92 -11.34 -18.31 4.78
C THR A 92 -10.71 -17.22 5.63
N LYS A 93 -9.44 -16.86 5.37
CA LYS A 93 -8.66 -15.88 6.16
C LYS A 93 -9.39 -14.55 6.34
N ASN A 94 -10.08 -14.08 5.30
CA ASN A 94 -10.79 -12.79 5.29
C ASN A 94 -12.31 -12.98 5.23
N LEU A 95 -12.83 -14.17 5.53
CA LEU A 95 -14.26 -14.49 5.43
C LEU A 95 -14.87 -14.70 6.82
N ASN A 96 -15.99 -14.01 7.07
CA ASN A 96 -16.82 -14.24 8.24
C ASN A 96 -17.78 -15.39 7.96
N LEU A 97 -17.30 -16.63 8.12
CA LEU A 97 -18.16 -17.79 7.94
C LEU A 97 -19.35 -17.74 8.93
N PRO A 98 -20.57 -18.09 8.50
CA PRO A 98 -21.81 -17.95 9.30
C PRO A 98 -21.93 -18.99 10.44
N LYS A 99 -20.83 -19.38 11.08
CA LYS A 99 -20.83 -20.29 12.22
C LYS A 99 -20.63 -19.47 13.48
N GLY A 100 -21.57 -19.55 14.44
CA GLY A 100 -21.40 -19.07 15.82
C GLY A 100 -20.36 -19.88 16.61
N ARG A 101 -19.25 -20.27 15.97
CA ARG A 101 -18.22 -21.17 16.47
C ARG A 101 -16.89 -20.43 16.40
N ALA A 102 -15.99 -20.70 17.35
CA ALA A 102 -14.65 -20.14 17.35
C ALA A 102 -13.91 -20.45 16.03
N SER A 103 -13.22 -19.45 15.47
CA SER A 103 -12.47 -19.52 14.20
C SER A 103 -11.47 -20.68 14.15
N LYS A 104 -10.97 -21.12 15.31
CA LYS A 104 -10.03 -22.26 15.47
C LYS A 104 -10.56 -23.59 14.90
N LEU A 105 -11.88 -23.77 14.79
CA LEU A 105 -12.50 -24.99 14.27
C LEU A 105 -13.15 -24.80 12.89
N CYS A 106 -13.00 -23.62 12.29
CA CYS A 106 -13.47 -23.38 10.94
C CYS A 106 -12.46 -23.91 9.93
N PRO A 107 -12.92 -24.47 8.79
CA PRO A 107 -12.01 -24.89 7.74
C PRO A 107 -11.24 -23.69 7.19
N LYS A 108 -9.95 -23.87 6.91
CA LYS A 108 -9.09 -22.82 6.32
C LYS A 108 -9.43 -22.51 4.85
N TRP A 109 -10.08 -23.46 4.19
CA TRP A 109 -10.44 -23.41 2.77
C TRP A 109 -11.88 -23.89 2.58
N VAL A 110 -12.62 -23.22 1.71
CA VAL A 110 -14.02 -23.52 1.36
C VAL A 110 -14.19 -23.57 -0.15
N GLY A 111 -15.15 -24.37 -0.63
CA GLY A 111 -15.25 -24.69 -2.05
C GLY A 111 -14.76 -26.12 -2.31
N PRO A 112 -14.76 -26.58 -3.56
CA PRO A 112 -14.34 -25.81 -4.71
C PRO A 112 -15.44 -24.93 -5.33
N TYR A 113 -15.06 -23.73 -5.78
CA TYR A 113 -15.90 -22.81 -6.53
C TYR A 113 -15.42 -22.68 -7.97
N LYS A 114 -16.37 -22.52 -8.88
CA LYS A 114 -16.09 -22.37 -10.31
C LYS A 114 -15.60 -20.96 -10.60
N VAL A 115 -14.48 -20.84 -11.31
CA VAL A 115 -13.97 -19.57 -11.81
C VAL A 115 -14.84 -19.10 -12.97
N LEU A 116 -15.49 -17.96 -12.82
CA LEU A 116 -16.31 -17.31 -13.84
C LEU A 116 -15.48 -16.40 -14.75
N LYS A 117 -14.43 -15.78 -14.24
CA LYS A 117 -13.54 -14.88 -14.99
C LYS A 117 -12.16 -14.89 -14.36
N ALA A 118 -11.12 -14.97 -15.19
CA ALA A 118 -9.73 -14.76 -14.79
C ALA A 118 -9.25 -13.41 -15.35
N GLU A 119 -8.70 -12.55 -14.49
CA GLU A 119 -8.09 -11.27 -14.84
C GLU A 119 -6.59 -11.33 -14.53
N LEU A 120 -5.83 -11.91 -15.47
CA LEU A 120 -4.38 -12.16 -15.34
C LEU A 120 -3.56 -10.88 -15.10
N SER A 121 -3.98 -9.73 -15.65
CA SER A 121 -3.26 -8.47 -15.47
C SER A 121 -3.14 -8.00 -14.02
N THR A 122 -4.04 -8.46 -13.15
CA THR A 122 -4.06 -8.11 -11.72
C THR A 122 -4.11 -9.34 -10.83
N SER A 123 -3.91 -10.52 -11.41
CA SER A 123 -4.03 -11.84 -10.76
C SER A 123 -5.29 -12.00 -9.91
N ASN A 124 -6.42 -11.50 -10.44
CA ASN A 124 -7.72 -11.55 -9.78
C ASN A 124 -8.68 -12.50 -10.49
N TYR A 125 -9.46 -13.24 -9.72
CA TYR A 125 -10.40 -14.23 -10.23
C TYR A 125 -11.79 -13.97 -9.65
N VAL A 126 -12.81 -14.09 -10.50
CA VAL A 126 -14.21 -13.99 -10.10
C VAL A 126 -14.78 -15.38 -9.93
N LEU A 127 -15.30 -15.71 -8.74
CA LEU A 127 -15.81 -17.03 -8.40
C LEU A 127 -17.34 -17.07 -8.40
N LYS A 128 -17.90 -18.24 -8.73
CA LYS A 128 -19.32 -18.54 -8.52
C LYS A 128 -19.56 -18.87 -7.05
N LEU A 129 -19.78 -17.85 -6.23
CA LEU A 129 -20.06 -18.01 -4.80
C LEU A 129 -21.48 -18.56 -4.55
N PRO A 130 -21.67 -19.36 -3.48
CA PRO A 130 -22.99 -19.81 -3.03
C PRO A 130 -23.79 -18.65 -2.43
N THR A 131 -25.13 -18.76 -2.49
CA THR A 131 -26.07 -17.73 -2.03
C THR A 131 -25.82 -17.29 -0.59
N ALA A 132 -25.39 -18.20 0.29
CA ALA A 132 -25.07 -17.88 1.68
C ALA A 132 -23.92 -16.86 1.83
N LEU A 133 -22.89 -16.93 0.98
CA LEU A 133 -21.78 -15.96 1.00
C LEU A 133 -22.17 -14.66 0.30
N GLN A 134 -23.00 -14.73 -0.74
CA GLN A 134 -23.54 -13.53 -1.40
C GLN A 134 -24.45 -12.73 -0.46
N ALA A 135 -25.22 -13.40 0.40
CA ALA A 135 -26.06 -12.75 1.42
C ALA A 135 -25.25 -11.94 2.44
N GLN A 136 -23.97 -12.29 2.64
CA GLN A 136 -23.03 -11.53 3.47
C GLN A 136 -22.37 -10.35 2.73
N GLN A 137 -22.83 -10.03 1.52
CA GLN A 137 -22.28 -8.98 0.66
C GLN A 137 -20.79 -9.19 0.31
N ILE A 138 -20.32 -10.44 0.30
CA ILE A 138 -18.95 -10.76 -0.11
C ILE A 138 -18.83 -10.54 -1.62
N VAL A 139 -17.92 -9.67 -2.02
CA VAL A 139 -17.57 -9.45 -3.43
C VAL A 139 -16.90 -10.71 -3.97
N PRO A 140 -17.38 -11.28 -5.10
CA PRO A 140 -16.88 -12.57 -5.61
C PRO A 140 -15.51 -12.49 -6.30
N LYS A 141 -14.75 -11.40 -6.13
CA LYS A 141 -13.45 -11.15 -6.76
C LYS A 141 -12.34 -11.34 -5.74
N PHE A 142 -11.42 -12.26 -6.02
CA PHE A 142 -10.33 -12.63 -5.11
C PHE A 142 -9.00 -12.63 -5.84
N HIS A 143 -7.94 -12.19 -5.16
CA HIS A 143 -6.58 -12.32 -5.64
C HIS A 143 -6.11 -13.78 -5.55
N VAL A 144 -5.22 -14.21 -6.44
CA VAL A 144 -4.70 -15.59 -6.53
C VAL A 144 -4.13 -16.14 -5.21
N SER A 145 -3.59 -15.26 -4.35
CA SER A 145 -3.08 -15.64 -3.02
C SER A 145 -4.16 -16.10 -2.03
N LEU A 146 -5.44 -15.94 -2.37
CA LEU A 146 -6.58 -16.41 -1.59
C LEU A 146 -7.25 -17.65 -2.21
N LEU A 147 -6.69 -18.20 -3.29
CA LEU A 147 -7.21 -19.36 -4.02
C LEU A 147 -6.33 -20.60 -3.82
#